data_AF-A0A7Z9C3K3-F1
#
_entry.id   AF-A0A7Z9C3K3-F1
#
_cell.length_a   1.000
_cell.length_b   1.000
_cell.length_c   1.000
_cell.angle_alpha   90.00
_cell.angle_beta   90.00
_cell.angle_gamma   90.00
#
_symmetry.space_group_name_H-M   'P 1'
#
loop_
_entity.id
_entity.type
_entity.pdbx_description
1 polymer ?
#
loop_
_entity_poly.entity_id
_entity_poly.type
_entity_poly.pdbx_seq_one_letter_code
_entity_poly.pdbx_strand_id
1 'polypeptide(L)'
;MATNRKKRTTPATRPASAISDKVKVTVSLTADVAQQVEALAKELGVSKSELFERLAASQLNQPTQGEETSSETPATDDTALKQQIEAQANTIQELQKQLAQTHEALKQEAEQQKQLEQKVTQTIDPKTYQALQETSKQQESTIAELHTQLNRIPELEQQLTATISAETHQALQNQLEQEQKTIAQLNQRIETLEKEVEKSNSALVQMQVKQERIAELEVKLANGISEENYHNLEYLCAAQKTQMATLEQKLASLISTKTQHQETANYDALKNYLQEQDDLINVLQKRVSELQGLASFGESQLSKWRNRTFNG
;
A
#
# COMPACT_ATOMS: atom_id res chain seq x y z
N MET A 1 -0.34 -5.60 15.53
CA MET A 1 -0.77 -4.56 16.48
C MET A 1 0.20 -4.53 17.66
N ALA A 2 1.01 -3.48 17.77
CA ALA A 2 1.88 -3.26 18.93
C ALA A 2 1.99 -1.75 19.15
N THR A 3 1.38 -1.25 20.23
CA THR A 3 1.42 0.19 20.58
C THR A 3 2.25 0.39 21.85
N ASN A 4 3.36 1.09 21.68
CA ASN A 4 4.23 1.62 22.73
C ASN A 4 3.53 2.73 23.53
N ARG A 5 3.64 2.68 24.88
CA ARG A 5 3.13 3.72 25.79
C ARG A 5 4.31 4.46 26.44
N LYS A 6 4.32 5.78 26.21
CA LYS A 6 5.30 6.79 26.68
C LYS A 6 5.52 6.76 28.20
N LYS A 7 6.78 6.79 28.64
CA LYS A 7 7.20 7.13 30.02
C LYS A 7 7.29 8.65 30.17
N ARG A 8 6.78 9.15 31.29
CA ARG A 8 6.63 10.56 31.68
C ARG A 8 7.70 10.89 32.72
N THR A 9 8.36 12.03 32.53
CA THR A 9 9.49 12.56 33.30
C THR A 9 9.07 13.08 34.68
N THR A 10 9.98 12.94 35.65
CA THR A 10 9.95 13.37 37.06
C THR A 10 10.14 14.90 37.25
N PRO A 11 9.59 15.53 38.31
CA PRO A 11 9.98 16.87 38.72
C PRO A 11 11.00 16.89 39.86
N ALA A 12 11.75 17.99 39.91
CA ALA A 12 12.94 18.25 40.70
C ALA A 12 12.68 18.61 42.18
N THR A 13 13.61 18.21 43.05
CA THR A 13 13.69 18.57 44.47
C THR A 13 14.79 19.62 44.68
N ARG A 14 14.42 20.73 45.32
CA ARG A 14 15.27 21.83 45.83
C ARG A 14 15.96 21.41 47.15
N PRO A 15 17.10 22.02 47.51
CA PRO A 15 17.33 22.31 48.93
C PRO A 15 17.71 23.77 49.25
N ALA A 16 17.74 23.99 50.57
CA ALA A 16 17.58 25.19 51.37
C ALA A 16 18.63 26.31 51.27
N SER A 17 18.19 27.50 51.70
CA SER A 17 18.93 28.74 51.90
C SER A 17 19.94 28.70 53.06
N ALA A 18 21.03 29.46 52.92
CA ALA A 18 21.84 29.99 54.01
C ALA A 18 21.71 31.53 54.05
N ILE A 19 21.62 32.07 55.26
CA ILE A 19 21.30 33.46 55.62
C ILE A 19 22.56 34.33 55.51
N SER A 20 22.47 35.49 54.87
CA SER A 20 23.39 36.62 55.06
C SER A 20 22.58 37.91 54.93
N ASP A 21 22.51 38.66 56.04
CA ASP A 21 22.02 40.02 56.09
C ASP A 21 22.86 40.90 55.16
N LYS A 22 22.30 41.23 54.00
CA LYS A 22 22.80 42.31 53.15
C LYS A 22 21.66 43.26 52.89
N VAL A 23 21.81 44.49 53.37
CA VAL A 23 20.96 45.63 53.04
C VAL A 23 20.86 45.69 51.52
N LYS A 24 19.67 45.37 51.00
CA LYS A 24 19.43 45.24 49.57
C LYS A 24 19.21 46.63 48.96
N VAL A 25 20.30 47.35 48.73
CA VAL A 25 20.26 48.59 47.95
C VAL A 25 20.00 48.19 46.49
N THR A 26 18.76 48.37 46.04
CA THR A 26 18.37 48.09 44.64
C THR A 26 18.70 49.30 43.78
N VAL A 27 19.94 49.37 43.30
CA VAL A 27 20.30 50.34 42.26
C VAL A 27 19.85 49.78 40.92
N SER A 28 18.81 50.38 40.35
CA SER A 28 18.34 50.01 39.00
C SER A 28 19.18 50.77 37.98
N LEU A 29 20.10 50.06 37.31
CA LEU A 29 20.84 50.60 36.19
C LEU A 29 20.02 50.42 34.90
N THR A 30 20.07 51.40 34.00
CA THR A 30 19.54 51.25 32.64
C THR A 30 20.26 50.13 31.90
N ALA A 31 19.57 49.45 30.98
CA ALA A 31 20.07 48.23 30.33
C ALA A 31 21.46 48.41 29.68
N ASP A 32 21.71 49.58 29.08
CA ASP A 32 23.00 49.91 28.48
C ASP A 32 24.14 50.00 29.51
N VAL A 33 23.87 50.62 30.67
CA VAL A 33 24.88 50.76 31.73
C VAL A 33 25.16 49.41 32.40
N ALA A 34 24.16 48.54 32.51
CA ALA A 34 24.34 47.18 33.01
C ALA A 34 25.22 46.32 32.07
N GLN A 35 25.08 46.50 30.75
CA GLN A 35 25.94 45.85 29.75
C GLN A 35 27.37 46.39 29.77
N GLN A 36 27.55 47.70 29.93
CA GLN A 36 28.89 48.31 30.04
C GLN A 36 29.63 47.85 31.30
N VAL A 37 28.95 47.77 32.44
CA VAL A 37 29.55 47.25 33.69
C VAL A 37 29.90 45.76 33.55
N GLU A 38 29.12 44.98 32.81
CA GLU A 38 29.42 43.57 32.53
C GLU A 38 30.62 43.40 31.58
N ALA A 39 30.74 44.28 30.58
CA ALA A 39 31.90 44.30 29.69
C ALA A 39 33.18 44.65 30.46
N LEU A 40 33.14 45.71 31.28
CA LEU A 40 34.26 46.12 32.14
C LEU A 40 34.66 45.05 33.16
N ALA A 41 33.68 44.37 33.77
CA ALA A 41 33.94 43.28 34.70
C ALA A 41 34.63 42.08 34.01
N LYS A 42 34.23 41.76 32.77
CA LYS A 42 34.88 40.71 31.96
C LYS A 42 36.29 41.10 31.51
N GLU A 43 36.49 42.35 31.12
CA GLU A 43 37.79 42.87 30.69
C GLU A 43 38.81 42.89 31.83
N LEU A 44 38.37 43.23 33.04
CA LEU A 44 39.20 43.26 34.25
C LEU A 44 39.28 41.91 34.98
N GLY A 45 38.58 40.87 34.49
CA GLY A 45 38.58 39.52 35.07
C GLY A 45 37.99 39.43 36.49
N VAL A 46 37.21 40.43 36.93
CA VAL A 46 36.63 40.51 38.28
C VAL A 46 35.11 40.35 38.25
N SER A 47 34.51 39.92 39.35
CA SER A 47 33.05 39.84 39.43
C SER A 47 32.42 41.23 39.52
N LYS A 48 31.18 41.42 39.03
CA LYS A 48 30.45 42.70 39.12
C LYS A 48 30.41 43.23 40.56
N SER A 49 30.15 42.35 41.52
CA SER A 49 30.10 42.68 42.95
C SER A 49 31.44 43.20 43.47
N GLU A 50 32.54 42.61 43.02
CA GLU A 50 33.90 43.00 43.40
C GLU A 50 34.31 44.33 42.75
N LEU A 51 33.86 44.59 41.52
CA LEU A 51 34.08 45.87 40.83
C LEU A 51 33.39 47.03 41.57
N PHE A 52 32.16 46.82 42.04
CA PHE A 52 31.45 47.80 42.88
C PHE A 52 32.11 47.97 44.26
N GLU A 53 32.64 46.90 44.84
CA GLU A 53 33.35 46.95 46.12
C GLU A 53 34.67 47.73 46.01
N ARG A 54 35.42 47.56 44.92
CA ARG A 54 36.64 48.35 44.63
C ARG A 54 36.35 49.83 44.38
N LEU A 55 35.26 50.16 43.67
CA LEU A 55 34.84 51.54 43.46
C LEU A 55 34.42 52.22 44.77
N ALA A 56 33.68 51.50 45.64
CA ALA A 56 33.27 52.01 46.94
C ALA A 56 34.46 52.19 47.90
N ALA A 57 35.44 51.28 47.87
CA ALA A 57 36.65 51.38 48.68
C ALA A 57 37.60 52.50 48.20
N SER A 58 37.63 52.81 46.91
CA SER A 58 38.55 53.81 46.35
C SER A 58 38.16 55.26 46.62
N GLN A 59 36.92 55.56 47.07
CA GLN A 59 36.46 56.93 47.32
C GLN A 59 36.59 57.40 48.78
N LEU A 60 37.16 56.59 49.67
CA LEU A 60 37.25 56.90 51.12
C LEU A 60 38.62 57.42 51.61
N ASN A 61 39.52 57.82 50.71
CA ASN A 61 40.80 58.44 51.06
C ASN A 61 40.85 59.91 50.60
N GLN A 62 40.37 60.82 51.45
CA GLN A 62 40.80 62.23 51.48
C GLN A 62 41.14 62.61 52.93
N PRO A 63 42.38 63.04 53.24
CA PRO A 63 42.68 63.74 54.47
C PRO A 63 42.81 65.24 54.19
N THR A 64 41.99 66.07 54.84
CA THR A 64 42.43 67.43 55.22
C THR A 64 41.58 67.97 56.36
N GLN A 65 42.15 67.91 57.58
CA GLN A 65 41.80 68.76 58.73
C GLN A 65 42.83 69.89 58.83
N GLY A 66 42.42 71.03 59.41
CA GLY A 66 43.27 72.14 59.86
C GLY A 66 42.63 73.49 59.54
N GLU A 67 41.59 73.93 60.27
CA GLU A 67 41.67 74.81 61.46
C GLU A 67 42.31 76.19 61.23
N GLU A 68 41.41 77.16 61.00
CA GLU A 68 41.21 78.47 61.66
C GLU A 68 42.36 79.33 62.22
N THR A 69 42.03 80.64 62.21
CA THR A 69 42.54 81.79 62.97
C THR A 69 43.76 82.54 62.42
N SER A 70 43.96 83.84 62.63
CA SER A 70 43.12 85.04 62.70
C SER A 70 44.12 86.19 62.88
N SER A 71 43.77 87.37 62.35
CA SER A 71 44.10 88.71 62.86
C SER A 71 45.55 89.17 63.04
N GLU A 72 45.85 90.26 62.30
CA GLU A 72 46.35 91.54 62.83
C GLU A 72 47.84 91.70 63.22
N THR A 73 48.49 92.57 62.46
CA THR A 73 49.58 93.51 62.84
C THR A 73 49.27 94.26 64.15
N PRO A 74 50.27 94.63 64.99
CA PRO A 74 51.03 95.87 64.72
C PRO A 74 52.51 95.94 65.21
N ALA A 75 53.31 96.65 64.41
CA ALA A 75 54.37 97.61 64.73
C ALA A 75 55.50 97.32 65.77
N THR A 76 56.72 97.33 65.19
CA THR A 76 58.01 97.86 65.70
C THR A 76 58.73 97.18 66.86
N ASP A 77 59.79 96.44 66.54
CA ASP A 77 61.10 96.52 67.22
C ASP A 77 62.20 95.92 66.32
N ASP A 78 63.22 96.73 66.01
CA ASP A 78 64.29 96.52 65.01
C ASP A 78 65.14 95.23 65.23
N THR A 79 64.97 94.58 66.40
CA THR A 79 65.60 93.32 66.78
C THR A 79 64.90 92.09 66.17
N ALA A 80 63.57 92.16 65.97
CA ALA A 80 62.79 91.08 65.39
C ALA A 80 63.01 90.94 63.88
N LEU A 81 63.18 92.08 63.18
CA LEU A 81 63.56 92.10 61.76
C LEU A 81 64.92 91.45 61.51
N LYS A 82 65.89 91.62 62.43
CA LYS A 82 67.22 91.02 62.31
C LYS A 82 67.21 89.50 62.49
N GLN A 83 66.45 88.99 63.47
CA GLN A 83 66.22 87.55 63.64
C GLN A 83 65.40 86.95 62.47
N GLN A 84 64.46 87.70 61.92
CA GLN A 84 63.68 87.27 60.76
C GLN A 84 64.52 87.22 59.48
N ILE A 85 65.45 88.17 59.28
CA ILE A 85 66.41 88.15 58.16
C ILE A 85 67.37 86.97 58.30
N GLU A 86 67.84 86.65 59.51
CA GLU A 86 68.74 85.51 59.75
C GLU A 86 68.01 84.16 59.61
N ALA A 87 66.76 84.07 60.06
CA ALA A 87 65.90 82.92 59.80
C ALA A 87 65.58 82.74 58.31
N GLN A 88 65.32 83.84 57.58
CA GLN A 88 65.12 83.79 56.13
C GLN A 88 66.41 83.41 55.40
N ALA A 89 67.57 83.89 55.82
CA ALA A 89 68.86 83.52 55.23
C ALA A 89 69.14 82.02 55.40
N ASN A 90 68.89 81.47 56.59
CA ASN A 90 69.02 80.03 56.85
C ASN A 90 68.00 79.21 56.04
N THR A 91 66.78 79.71 55.86
CA THR A 91 65.76 79.05 55.03
C THR A 91 66.15 79.07 53.55
N ILE A 92 66.69 80.19 53.05
CA ILE A 92 67.20 80.29 51.68
C ILE A 92 68.38 79.34 51.46
N GLN A 93 69.26 79.20 52.45
CA GLN A 93 70.42 78.30 52.37
C GLN A 93 70.00 76.82 52.37
N GLU A 94 69.01 76.45 53.18
CA GLU A 94 68.45 75.10 53.19
C GLU A 94 67.68 74.80 51.89
N LEU A 95 66.93 75.76 51.35
CA LEU A 95 66.28 75.63 50.05
C LEU A 95 67.31 75.47 48.92
N GLN A 96 68.41 76.22 48.93
CA GLN A 96 69.50 76.05 47.96
C GLN A 96 70.15 74.65 48.05
N LYS A 97 70.31 74.13 49.27
CA LYS A 97 70.82 72.78 49.49
C LYS A 97 69.85 71.70 48.99
N GLN A 98 68.55 71.86 49.24
CA GLN A 98 67.52 70.96 48.69
C GLN A 98 67.45 71.05 47.16
N LEU A 99 67.63 72.23 46.57
CA LEU A 99 67.65 72.42 45.12
C LEU A 99 68.89 71.77 44.49
N ALA A 100 70.05 71.83 45.16
CA ALA A 100 71.24 71.12 44.72
C ALA A 100 71.07 69.59 44.81
N GLN A 101 70.48 69.08 45.89
CA GLN A 101 70.20 67.66 46.07
C GLN A 101 69.19 67.11 45.07
N THR A 102 68.12 67.85 44.78
CA THR A 102 67.13 67.46 43.77
C THR A 102 67.71 67.48 42.36
N HIS A 103 68.56 68.46 42.05
CA HIS A 103 69.26 68.50 40.77
C HIS A 103 70.24 67.34 40.61
N GLU A 104 70.92 66.92 41.68
CA GLU A 104 71.83 65.78 41.65
C GLU A 104 71.06 64.44 41.52
N ALA A 105 69.91 64.30 42.19
CA ALA A 105 69.03 63.13 42.06
C ALA A 105 68.45 62.99 40.64
N LEU A 106 67.95 64.09 40.06
CA LEU A 106 67.45 64.10 38.67
C LEU A 106 68.54 63.73 37.66
N LYS A 107 69.77 64.18 37.89
CA LYS A 107 70.91 63.81 37.04
C LYS A 107 71.22 62.31 37.12
N GLN A 108 71.12 61.71 38.30
CA GLN A 108 71.31 60.27 38.47
C GLN A 108 70.19 59.46 37.80
N GLU A 109 68.93 59.90 37.90
CA GLU A 109 67.80 59.23 37.26
C GLU A 109 67.86 59.29 35.73
N ALA A 110 68.25 60.44 35.17
CA ALA A 110 68.49 60.59 33.73
C ALA A 110 69.61 59.66 33.23
N GLU A 111 70.68 59.49 34.01
CA GLU A 111 71.77 58.58 33.65
C GLU A 111 71.33 57.10 33.75
N GLN A 112 70.50 56.75 34.74
CA GLN A 112 69.91 55.40 34.85
C GLN A 112 68.98 55.08 33.68
N GLN A 113 68.13 56.02 33.26
CA GLN A 113 67.28 55.86 32.08
C GLN A 113 68.11 55.63 30.82
N LYS A 114 69.16 56.43 30.63
CA LYS A 114 70.07 56.30 29.48
C LYS A 114 70.80 54.95 29.47
N GLN A 115 71.20 54.44 30.62
CA GLN A 115 71.83 53.12 30.74
C GLN A 115 70.85 51.98 30.45
N LEU A 116 69.60 52.09 30.91
CA LEU A 116 68.54 51.12 30.59
C LEU A 116 68.25 51.11 29.09
N GLU A 117 68.18 52.28 28.47
CA GLU A 117 67.96 52.43 27.03
C GLU A 117 69.12 51.83 26.21
N GLN A 118 70.37 52.10 26.61
CA GLN A 118 71.55 51.46 26.02
C GLN A 118 71.53 49.93 26.19
N LYS A 119 71.13 49.44 27.37
CA LYS A 119 71.07 48.00 27.65
C LYS A 119 70.04 47.31 26.77
N VAL A 120 68.86 47.91 26.58
CA VAL A 120 67.82 47.41 25.67
C VAL A 120 68.30 47.42 24.23
N THR A 121 68.98 48.48 23.80
CA THR A 121 69.53 48.61 22.44
C THR A 121 70.66 47.61 22.16
N GLN A 122 71.42 47.20 23.19
CA GLN A 122 72.51 46.22 23.07
C GLN A 122 72.06 44.76 23.24
N THR A 123 70.95 44.49 23.93
CA THR A 123 70.47 43.11 24.18
C THR A 123 69.44 42.63 23.18
N ILE A 124 68.82 43.52 22.40
CA ILE A 124 67.83 43.16 21.38
C ILE A 124 68.35 43.65 20.03
N ASP A 125 68.82 42.73 19.20
CA ASP A 125 69.17 43.05 17.82
C ASP A 125 67.88 43.51 17.10
N PRO A 126 67.82 44.75 16.56
CA PRO A 126 66.60 45.34 16.01
C PRO A 126 66.01 44.51 14.86
N LYS A 127 66.83 43.69 14.18
CA LYS A 127 66.35 42.73 13.18
C LYS A 127 65.43 41.66 13.79
N THR A 128 65.72 41.20 15.00
CA THR A 128 64.90 40.20 15.71
C THR A 128 63.54 40.76 16.10
N TYR A 129 63.49 42.04 16.51
CA TYR A 129 62.23 42.70 16.86
C TYR A 129 61.33 42.91 15.63
N GLN A 130 61.89 43.38 14.51
CA GLN A 130 61.14 43.51 13.26
C GLN A 130 60.63 42.16 12.74
N ALA A 131 61.47 41.12 12.75
CA ALA A 131 61.06 39.78 12.34
C ALA A 131 59.91 39.22 13.21
N LEU A 132 59.96 39.45 14.53
CA LEU A 132 58.88 39.03 15.44
C LEU A 132 57.58 39.80 15.17
N GLN A 133 57.67 41.10 14.86
CA GLN A 133 56.50 41.93 14.53
C GLN A 133 55.85 41.50 13.22
N GLU A 134 56.63 41.23 12.17
CA GLU A 134 56.11 40.67 10.91
C GLU A 134 55.48 39.29 11.14
N THR A 135 56.15 38.42 11.89
CA THR A 135 55.63 37.09 12.23
C THR A 135 54.30 37.19 12.99
N SER A 136 54.19 38.13 13.94
CA SER A 136 52.96 38.37 14.68
C SER A 136 51.82 38.84 13.77
N LYS A 137 52.08 39.80 12.86
CA LYS A 137 51.08 40.25 11.88
C LYS A 137 50.62 39.11 10.97
N GLN A 138 51.55 38.27 10.54
CA GLN A 138 51.28 37.16 9.65
C GLN A 138 50.46 36.07 10.36
N GLN A 139 50.76 35.78 11.62
CA GLN A 139 49.96 34.93 12.48
C GLN A 139 48.55 35.50 12.69
N GLU A 140 48.42 36.80 12.93
CA GLU A 140 47.13 37.47 13.11
C GLU A 140 46.24 37.35 11.86
N SER A 141 46.83 37.54 10.67
CA SER A 141 46.14 37.30 9.38
C SER A 141 45.73 35.83 9.22
N THR A 142 46.59 34.89 9.59
CA THR A 142 46.31 33.46 9.48
C THR A 142 45.19 33.04 10.44
N ILE A 143 45.19 33.59 11.66
CA ILE A 143 44.14 33.36 12.66
C ILE A 143 42.81 33.94 12.15
N ALA A 144 42.83 35.13 11.53
CA ALA A 144 41.63 35.73 10.94
C ALA A 144 41.05 34.88 9.80
N GLU A 145 41.89 34.34 8.91
CA GLU A 145 41.45 33.42 7.85
C GLU A 145 40.89 32.12 8.44
N LEU A 146 41.56 31.52 9.42
CA LEU A 146 41.08 30.31 10.09
C LEU A 146 39.75 30.56 10.82
N HIS A 147 39.59 31.72 11.48
CA HIS A 147 38.31 32.12 12.07
C HIS A 147 37.20 32.24 11.01
N THR A 148 37.53 32.80 9.85
CA THR A 148 36.58 32.93 8.74
C THR A 148 36.16 31.56 8.21
N GLN A 149 37.11 30.64 8.05
CA GLN A 149 36.82 29.27 7.64
C GLN A 149 36.00 28.51 8.69
N LEU A 150 36.32 28.67 9.98
CA LEU A 150 35.58 28.04 11.08
C LEU A 150 34.13 28.53 11.11
N ASN A 151 33.90 29.82 10.87
CA ASN A 151 32.56 30.40 10.80
C ASN A 151 31.78 29.95 9.56
N ARG A 152 32.44 29.43 8.52
CA ARG A 152 31.78 28.89 7.32
C ARG A 152 31.21 27.48 7.53
N ILE A 153 31.77 26.71 8.46
CA ILE A 153 31.32 25.34 8.78
C ILE A 153 29.82 25.30 9.15
N PRO A 154 29.32 26.11 10.12
CA PRO A 154 27.90 26.06 10.50
C PRO A 154 26.94 26.48 9.37
N GLU A 155 27.34 27.40 8.47
CA GLU A 155 26.53 27.73 7.28
C GLU A 155 26.39 26.55 6.33
N LEU A 156 27.49 25.84 6.07
CA LEU A 156 27.50 24.65 5.21
C LEU A 156 26.71 23.51 5.83
N GLU A 157 26.83 23.29 7.14
CA GLU A 157 26.01 22.31 7.87
C GLU A 157 24.52 22.65 7.76
N GLN A 158 24.14 23.92 7.91
CA GLN A 158 22.76 24.34 7.78
C GLN A 158 22.22 24.16 6.35
N GLN A 159 23.01 24.51 5.32
CA GLN A 159 22.65 24.28 3.92
C GLN A 159 22.49 22.79 3.61
N LEU A 160 23.42 21.96 4.09
CA LEU A 160 23.38 20.51 3.88
C LEU A 160 22.13 19.91 4.55
N THR A 161 21.84 20.32 5.79
CA THR A 161 20.66 19.85 6.54
C THR A 161 19.36 20.28 5.86
N ALA A 162 19.28 21.52 5.39
CA ALA A 162 18.11 22.03 4.66
C ALA A 162 17.91 21.29 3.33
N THR A 163 18.97 21.10 2.55
CA THR A 163 18.92 20.43 1.24
C THR A 163 18.53 18.97 1.38
N ILE A 164 19.18 18.24 2.30
CA ILE A 164 18.85 16.84 2.58
C ILE A 164 17.40 16.73 3.08
N SER A 165 16.94 17.63 3.94
CA SER A 165 15.54 17.62 4.43
C SER A 165 14.52 17.88 3.31
N ALA A 166 14.85 18.77 2.37
CA ALA A 166 13.98 19.10 1.23
C ALA A 166 13.93 17.95 0.22
N GLU A 167 15.09 17.38 -0.14
CA GLU A 167 15.18 16.22 -1.05
C GLU A 167 14.48 15.00 -0.46
N THR A 168 14.68 14.71 0.83
CA THR A 168 14.00 13.58 1.49
C THR A 168 12.50 13.80 1.57
N HIS A 169 12.03 15.00 1.91
CA HIS A 169 10.60 15.31 1.90
C HIS A 169 9.99 15.17 0.49
N GLN A 170 10.67 15.68 -0.53
CA GLN A 170 10.21 15.57 -1.93
C GLN A 170 10.16 14.12 -2.39
N ALA A 171 11.18 13.32 -2.06
CA ALA A 171 11.21 11.89 -2.39
C ALA A 171 10.07 11.12 -1.72
N LEU A 172 9.84 11.36 -0.41
CA LEU A 172 8.72 10.78 0.33
C LEU A 172 7.37 11.20 -0.24
N GLN A 173 7.23 12.46 -0.65
CA GLN A 173 6.00 12.97 -1.24
C GLN A 173 5.71 12.30 -2.60
N ASN A 174 6.72 12.17 -3.45
CA ASN A 174 6.61 11.45 -4.72
C ASN A 174 6.27 9.98 -4.50
N GLN A 175 6.89 9.33 -3.51
CA GLN A 175 6.62 7.95 -3.17
C GLN A 175 5.18 7.77 -2.66
N LEU A 176 4.68 8.67 -1.81
CA LEU A 176 3.30 8.65 -1.33
C LEU A 176 2.30 8.81 -2.48
N GLU A 177 2.57 9.70 -3.42
CA GLU A 177 1.72 9.89 -4.60
C GLU A 177 1.71 8.64 -5.50
N GLN A 178 2.86 7.97 -5.66
CA GLN A 178 2.97 6.73 -6.41
C GLN A 178 2.22 5.58 -5.72
N GLU A 179 2.34 5.46 -4.40
CA GLU A 179 1.58 4.48 -3.61
C GLU A 179 0.08 4.74 -3.70
N GLN A 180 -0.37 6.00 -3.61
CA GLN A 180 -1.78 6.35 -3.79
C GLN A 180 -2.32 5.97 -5.18
N LYS A 181 -1.55 6.23 -6.25
CA LYS A 181 -1.93 5.80 -7.61
C LYS A 181 -2.04 4.28 -7.70
N THR A 182 -1.10 3.55 -7.10
CA THR A 182 -1.12 2.08 -7.08
C THR A 182 -2.33 1.54 -6.32
N ILE A 183 -2.64 2.12 -5.15
CA ILE A 183 -3.82 1.75 -4.35
C ILE A 183 -5.11 2.00 -5.15
N ALA A 184 -5.22 3.14 -5.84
CA ALA A 184 -6.39 3.44 -6.67
C ALA A 184 -6.58 2.42 -7.80
N GLN A 185 -5.49 2.05 -8.48
CA GLN A 185 -5.52 1.02 -9.53
C GLN A 185 -5.91 -0.35 -9.00
N LEU A 186 -5.38 -0.75 -7.83
CA LEU A 186 -5.73 -2.01 -7.19
C LEU A 186 -7.21 -2.03 -6.78
N ASN A 187 -7.74 -0.94 -6.23
CA ASN A 187 -9.16 -0.84 -5.88
C ASN A 187 -10.06 -0.96 -7.13
N GLN A 188 -9.70 -0.34 -8.24
CA GLN A 188 -10.45 -0.48 -9.50
C GLN A 188 -10.43 -1.92 -10.03
N ARG A 189 -9.28 -2.61 -9.90
CA ARG A 189 -9.14 -4.02 -10.26
C ARG A 189 -10.03 -4.91 -9.40
N ILE A 190 -10.07 -4.65 -8.09
CA ILE A 190 -10.93 -5.37 -7.13
C ILE A 190 -12.40 -5.18 -7.53
N GLU A 191 -12.86 -3.94 -7.74
CA GLU A 191 -14.25 -3.66 -8.12
C GLU A 191 -14.65 -4.37 -9.44
N THR A 192 -13.71 -4.44 -10.39
CA THR A 192 -13.93 -5.16 -11.65
C THR A 192 -14.09 -6.66 -11.43
N LEU A 193 -13.21 -7.25 -10.61
CA LEU A 193 -13.28 -8.68 -10.27
C LEU A 193 -14.54 -9.02 -9.48
N GLU A 194 -14.96 -8.17 -8.55
CA GLU A 194 -16.20 -8.34 -7.80
C GLU A 194 -17.42 -8.38 -8.73
N LYS A 195 -17.49 -7.47 -9.71
CA LYS A 195 -18.56 -7.48 -10.73
C LYS A 195 -18.54 -8.74 -11.58
N GLU A 196 -17.38 -9.30 -11.87
CA GLU A 196 -17.24 -10.54 -12.64
C GLU A 196 -17.64 -11.77 -11.82
N VAL A 197 -17.26 -11.81 -10.54
CA VAL A 197 -17.71 -12.85 -9.60
C VAL A 197 -19.22 -12.83 -9.45
N GLU A 198 -19.84 -11.66 -9.33
CA GLU A 198 -21.30 -11.52 -9.22
C GLU A 198 -22.02 -12.05 -10.48
N LYS A 199 -21.50 -11.70 -11.67
CA LYS A 199 -22.02 -12.24 -12.94
C LYS A 199 -21.90 -13.76 -12.99
N SER A 200 -20.74 -14.31 -12.62
CA SER A 200 -20.50 -15.75 -12.59
C SER A 200 -21.44 -16.46 -11.62
N ASN A 201 -21.62 -15.92 -10.41
CA ASN A 201 -22.56 -16.43 -9.42
C ASN A 201 -24.00 -16.44 -9.94
N SER A 202 -24.44 -15.36 -10.60
CA SER A 202 -25.78 -15.31 -11.19
C SER A 202 -25.99 -16.39 -12.26
N ALA A 203 -24.97 -16.68 -13.07
CA ALA A 203 -25.00 -17.74 -14.06
C ALA A 203 -25.03 -19.13 -13.42
N LEU A 204 -24.30 -19.33 -12.32
CA LEU A 204 -24.30 -20.57 -11.55
C LEU A 204 -25.69 -20.85 -10.95
N VAL A 205 -26.33 -19.84 -10.36
CA VAL A 205 -27.70 -19.96 -9.85
C VAL A 205 -28.68 -20.32 -10.97
N GLN A 206 -28.58 -19.68 -12.14
CA GLN A 206 -29.41 -20.05 -13.29
C GLN A 206 -29.19 -21.50 -13.74
N MET A 207 -27.94 -21.97 -13.72
CA MET A 207 -27.60 -23.35 -14.05
C MET A 207 -28.20 -24.33 -13.04
N GLN A 208 -28.14 -24.03 -11.74
CA GLN A 208 -28.76 -24.85 -10.70
C GLN A 208 -30.27 -24.97 -10.89
N VAL A 209 -30.96 -23.86 -11.16
CA VAL A 209 -32.41 -23.87 -11.47
C VAL A 209 -32.70 -24.75 -12.69
N LYS A 210 -31.87 -24.68 -13.74
CA LYS A 210 -32.02 -25.55 -14.92
C LYS A 210 -31.80 -27.03 -14.55
N GLN A 211 -30.84 -27.33 -13.70
CA GLN A 211 -30.57 -28.69 -13.25
C GLN A 211 -31.74 -29.27 -12.45
N GLU A 212 -32.31 -28.49 -11.52
CA GLU A 212 -33.51 -28.87 -10.77
C GLU A 212 -34.69 -29.12 -11.72
N ARG A 213 -34.87 -28.24 -12.71
CA ARG A 213 -35.94 -28.42 -13.70
C ARG A 213 -35.76 -29.68 -14.54
N ILE A 214 -34.53 -30.03 -14.91
CA ILE A 214 -34.24 -31.28 -15.60
C ILE A 214 -34.62 -32.47 -14.72
N ALA A 215 -34.22 -32.48 -13.44
CA ALA A 215 -34.58 -33.54 -12.50
C ALA A 215 -36.10 -33.69 -12.34
N GLU A 216 -36.85 -32.59 -12.25
CA GLU A 216 -38.33 -32.64 -12.24
C GLU A 216 -38.91 -33.28 -13.50
N LEU A 217 -38.35 -32.96 -14.68
CA LEU A 217 -38.78 -33.51 -15.95
C LEU A 217 -38.43 -34.99 -16.06
N GLU A 218 -37.27 -35.41 -15.58
CA GLU A 218 -36.85 -36.81 -15.51
C GLU A 218 -37.82 -37.62 -14.64
N VAL A 219 -38.19 -37.12 -13.46
CA VAL A 219 -39.20 -37.76 -12.60
C VAL A 219 -40.57 -37.84 -13.29
N LYS A 220 -41.00 -36.77 -13.96
CA LYS A 220 -42.28 -36.77 -14.71
C LYS A 220 -42.26 -37.78 -15.86
N LEU A 221 -41.15 -37.90 -16.57
CA LEU A 221 -40.95 -38.90 -17.63
C LEU A 221 -40.99 -40.31 -17.05
N ALA A 222 -40.26 -40.58 -15.96
CA ALA A 222 -40.27 -41.86 -15.28
C ALA A 222 -41.67 -42.25 -14.80
N ASN A 223 -42.44 -41.31 -14.24
CA ASN A 223 -43.80 -41.57 -13.77
C ASN A 223 -44.82 -41.70 -14.92
N GLY A 224 -44.66 -40.95 -16.02
CA GLY A 224 -45.54 -41.01 -17.18
C GLY A 224 -45.32 -42.28 -18.03
N ILE A 225 -44.09 -42.76 -18.07
CA ILE A 225 -43.70 -44.07 -18.61
C ILE A 225 -43.89 -45.11 -17.51
N SER A 226 -45.13 -45.31 -17.05
CA SER A 226 -45.39 -46.44 -16.16
C SER A 226 -45.08 -47.74 -16.91
N GLU A 227 -44.32 -48.65 -16.28
CA GLU A 227 -44.15 -50.03 -16.77
C GLU A 227 -45.52 -50.66 -17.06
N GLU A 228 -46.55 -50.28 -16.29
CA GLU A 228 -47.94 -50.70 -16.48
C GLU A 228 -48.50 -50.29 -17.84
N ASN A 229 -48.16 -49.08 -18.35
CA ASN A 229 -48.60 -48.65 -19.69
C ASN A 229 -47.90 -49.46 -20.79
N TYR A 230 -46.62 -49.80 -20.62
CA TYR A 230 -45.90 -50.65 -21.57
C TYR A 230 -46.40 -52.09 -21.54
N HIS A 231 -46.60 -52.66 -20.35
CA HIS A 231 -47.15 -54.01 -20.19
C HIS A 231 -48.58 -54.10 -20.73
N ASN A 232 -49.40 -53.07 -20.52
CA ASN A 232 -50.76 -53.02 -21.07
C ASN A 232 -50.74 -52.90 -22.60
N LEU A 233 -49.85 -52.08 -23.17
CA LEU A 233 -49.69 -52.00 -24.62
C LEU A 233 -49.19 -53.32 -25.22
N GLU A 234 -48.23 -53.99 -24.56
CA GLU A 234 -47.72 -55.29 -24.97
C GLU A 234 -48.80 -56.38 -24.89
N TYR A 235 -49.58 -56.39 -23.80
CA TYR A 235 -50.74 -57.27 -23.63
C TYR A 235 -51.78 -57.05 -24.72
N LEU A 236 -52.14 -55.80 -25.02
CA LEU A 236 -53.07 -55.46 -26.09
C LEU A 236 -52.55 -55.90 -27.46
N CYS A 237 -51.26 -55.69 -27.74
CA CYS A 237 -50.63 -56.18 -28.97
C CYS A 237 -50.69 -57.71 -29.08
N ALA A 238 -50.39 -58.43 -27.99
CA ALA A 238 -50.43 -59.88 -27.95
C ALA A 238 -51.87 -60.42 -28.12
N ALA A 239 -52.85 -59.79 -27.46
CA ALA A 239 -54.26 -60.12 -27.58
C ALA A 239 -54.76 -59.90 -29.01
N GLN A 240 -54.43 -58.75 -29.62
CA GLN A 240 -54.79 -58.44 -31.00
C GLN A 240 -54.15 -59.42 -31.99
N LYS A 241 -52.88 -59.78 -31.79
CA LYS A 241 -52.19 -60.79 -32.61
C LYS A 241 -52.88 -62.15 -32.55
N THR A 242 -53.30 -62.57 -31.36
CA THR A 242 -54.05 -63.82 -31.16
C THR A 242 -55.42 -63.77 -31.85
N GLN A 243 -56.11 -62.63 -31.78
CA GLN A 243 -57.37 -62.42 -32.46
C GLN A 243 -57.21 -62.49 -33.99
N MET A 244 -56.17 -61.87 -34.55
CA MET A 244 -55.87 -61.95 -35.99
C MET A 244 -55.59 -63.39 -36.42
N ALA A 245 -54.75 -64.13 -35.69
CA ALA A 245 -54.47 -65.54 -35.99
C ALA A 245 -55.74 -66.40 -35.95
N THR A 246 -56.65 -66.12 -35.01
CA THR A 246 -57.94 -66.81 -34.92
C THR A 246 -58.84 -66.49 -36.11
N LEU A 247 -58.88 -65.23 -36.55
CA LEU A 247 -59.64 -64.84 -37.74
C LEU A 247 -59.06 -65.45 -39.01
N GLU A 248 -57.73 -65.47 -39.16
CA GLU A 248 -57.04 -66.15 -40.26
C GLU A 248 -57.38 -67.64 -40.31
N GLN A 249 -57.39 -68.33 -39.16
CA GLN A 249 -57.77 -69.74 -39.09
C GLN A 249 -59.24 -69.96 -39.48
N LYS A 250 -60.15 -69.09 -39.05
CA LYS A 250 -61.57 -69.14 -39.45
C LYS A 250 -61.76 -68.88 -40.94
N LEU A 251 -60.99 -67.95 -41.51
CA LEU A 251 -61.00 -67.71 -42.95
C LEU A 251 -60.48 -68.93 -43.71
N ALA A 252 -59.37 -69.54 -43.26
CA ALA A 252 -58.82 -70.74 -43.86
C ALA A 252 -59.81 -71.92 -43.82
N SER A 253 -60.52 -72.11 -42.69
CA SER A 253 -61.53 -73.18 -42.58
C SER A 253 -62.74 -72.94 -43.47
N LEU A 254 -63.25 -71.70 -43.55
CA LEU A 254 -64.35 -71.34 -44.45
C LEU A 254 -63.98 -71.52 -45.93
N ILE A 255 -62.75 -71.17 -46.31
CA ILE A 255 -62.25 -71.42 -47.67
C ILE A 255 -62.20 -72.92 -47.93
N SER A 256 -61.66 -73.71 -47.00
CA SER A 256 -61.55 -75.16 -47.13
C SER A 256 -62.92 -75.85 -47.28
N THR A 257 -63.92 -75.48 -46.46
CA THR A 257 -65.28 -76.05 -46.56
C THR A 257 -65.98 -75.65 -47.85
N LYS A 258 -65.84 -74.38 -48.28
CA LYS A 258 -66.41 -73.91 -49.54
C LYS A 258 -65.83 -74.64 -50.74
N THR A 259 -64.51 -74.82 -50.79
CA THR A 259 -63.83 -75.56 -51.86
C THR A 259 -64.26 -77.03 -51.87
N GLN A 260 -64.31 -77.68 -50.69
CA GLN A 260 -64.72 -79.08 -50.59
C GLN A 260 -66.17 -79.30 -51.04
N HIS A 261 -67.11 -78.45 -50.63
CA HIS A 261 -68.52 -78.58 -51.04
C HIS A 261 -68.75 -78.31 -52.52
N GLN A 262 -67.97 -77.40 -53.12
CA GLN A 262 -68.08 -77.09 -54.54
C GLN A 262 -67.49 -78.19 -55.43
N GLU A 263 -66.43 -78.86 -54.97
CA GLU A 263 -65.87 -80.03 -55.66
C GLU A 263 -66.75 -81.27 -55.53
N THR A 264 -67.30 -81.56 -54.34
CA THR A 264 -68.17 -82.73 -54.15
C THR A 264 -69.49 -82.59 -54.89
N ALA A 265 -70.14 -81.42 -54.84
CA ALA A 265 -71.39 -81.19 -55.55
C ALA A 265 -71.24 -81.30 -57.08
N ASN A 266 -70.09 -80.88 -57.63
CA ASN A 266 -69.82 -80.96 -59.06
C ASN A 266 -69.49 -82.41 -59.49
N TYR A 267 -68.75 -83.16 -58.66
CA TYR A 267 -68.44 -84.56 -58.92
C TYR A 267 -69.69 -85.46 -58.88
N ASP A 268 -70.58 -85.26 -57.89
CA ASP A 268 -71.82 -86.04 -57.77
C ASP A 268 -72.78 -85.77 -58.93
N ALA A 269 -72.90 -84.52 -59.39
CA ALA A 269 -73.70 -84.17 -60.55
C ALA A 269 -73.16 -84.81 -61.85
N LEU A 270 -71.84 -84.79 -62.05
CA LEU A 270 -71.20 -85.41 -63.22
C LEU A 270 -71.36 -86.94 -63.20
N LYS A 271 -71.25 -87.56 -62.03
CA LYS A 271 -71.44 -89.00 -61.84
C LYS A 271 -72.86 -89.44 -62.17
N ASN A 272 -73.87 -88.70 -61.69
CA ASN A 272 -75.28 -88.98 -62.01
C ASN A 272 -75.55 -88.83 -63.51
N TYR A 273 -74.99 -87.80 -64.16
CA TYR A 273 -75.12 -87.62 -65.60
C TYR A 273 -74.51 -88.78 -66.41
N LEU A 274 -73.34 -89.27 -66.00
CA LEU A 274 -72.71 -90.44 -66.61
C LEU A 274 -73.56 -91.70 -66.44
N GLN A 275 -74.15 -91.90 -65.26
CA GLN A 275 -75.05 -93.02 -64.98
C GLN A 275 -76.30 -92.97 -65.89
N GLU A 276 -76.92 -91.79 -66.03
CA GLU A 276 -78.06 -91.61 -66.93
C GLU A 276 -77.70 -91.88 -68.39
N GLN A 277 -76.49 -91.50 -68.82
CA GLN A 277 -76.01 -91.83 -70.16
C GLN A 277 -75.83 -93.34 -70.36
N ASP A 278 -75.28 -94.06 -69.38
CA ASP A 278 -75.13 -95.53 -69.47
C ASP A 278 -76.49 -96.23 -69.57
N ASP A 279 -77.48 -95.78 -68.79
CA ASP A 279 -78.85 -96.32 -68.87
C ASP A 279 -79.47 -96.06 -70.25
N LEU A 280 -79.26 -94.86 -70.81
CA LEU A 280 -79.73 -94.53 -72.16
C LEU A 280 -79.05 -95.39 -73.23
N ILE A 281 -77.73 -95.60 -73.12
CA ILE A 281 -76.96 -96.47 -74.02
C ILE A 281 -77.52 -97.89 -73.96
N ASN A 282 -77.79 -98.43 -72.77
CA ASN A 282 -78.36 -99.77 -72.61
C ASN A 282 -79.74 -99.90 -73.28
N VAL A 283 -80.61 -98.89 -73.12
CA VAL A 283 -81.93 -98.86 -73.77
C VAL A 283 -81.78 -98.83 -75.29
N LEU A 284 -80.88 -98.01 -75.82
CA LEU A 284 -80.63 -97.91 -77.26
C LEU A 284 -80.04 -99.21 -77.83
N GLN A 285 -79.07 -99.82 -77.14
CA GLN A 285 -78.48 -101.11 -77.54
C GLN A 285 -79.54 -102.23 -77.58
N LYS A 286 -80.45 -102.26 -76.60
CA LYS A 286 -81.56 -103.21 -76.59
C LYS A 286 -82.47 -102.99 -77.81
N ARG A 287 -82.85 -101.74 -78.09
CA ARG A 287 -83.68 -101.39 -79.25
C ARG A 287 -83.00 -101.73 -80.58
N VAL A 288 -81.69 -101.52 -80.69
CA VAL A 288 -80.91 -101.92 -81.87
C VAL A 288 -80.92 -103.44 -82.05
N SER A 289 -80.76 -104.20 -80.96
CA SER A 289 -80.83 -105.67 -80.99
C SER A 289 -82.21 -106.17 -81.42
N GLU A 290 -83.29 -105.55 -80.91
CA GLU A 290 -84.67 -105.85 -81.32
C GLU A 290 -84.91 -105.54 -82.81
N LEU A 291 -84.45 -104.38 -83.29
CA LEU A 291 -84.56 -103.99 -84.70
C LEU A 291 -83.73 -104.91 -85.60
N GLN A 292 -82.54 -105.33 -85.19
CA GLN A 292 -81.73 -106.32 -85.90
C GLN A 292 -82.42 -107.69 -85.94
N GLY A 293 -83.07 -108.10 -84.84
CA GLY A 293 -83.91 -109.30 -84.79
C GLY A 293 -85.08 -109.24 -85.78
N LEU A 294 -85.77 -108.09 -85.85
CA LEU A 294 -86.85 -107.86 -86.80
C LEU A 294 -86.35 -107.82 -88.25
N ALA A 295 -85.21 -107.17 -88.51
CA ALA A 295 -84.60 -107.08 -89.83
C ALA A 295 -84.17 -108.46 -90.36
N SER A 296 -83.47 -109.25 -89.54
CA SER A 296 -83.07 -110.63 -89.88
C SER A 296 -84.28 -111.56 -90.10
N PHE A 297 -85.34 -111.38 -89.31
CA PHE A 297 -86.61 -112.07 -89.56
C PHE A 297 -87.22 -111.66 -90.91
N GLY A 298 -87.28 -110.36 -91.22
CA GLY A 298 -87.74 -109.86 -92.51
C GLY A 298 -86.93 -110.41 -93.68
N GLU A 299 -85.60 -110.45 -93.55
CA GLU A 299 -84.69 -111.01 -94.55
C GLU A 299 -84.90 -112.52 -94.75
N SER A 300 -85.18 -113.27 -93.69
CA SER A 300 -85.55 -114.69 -93.76
C SER A 300 -86.87 -114.91 -94.50
N GLN A 301 -87.89 -114.07 -94.24
CA GLN A 301 -89.18 -114.15 -94.92
C GLN A 301 -89.07 -113.78 -96.40
N LEU A 302 -88.31 -112.72 -96.73
CA LEU A 302 -87.98 -112.35 -98.10
C LEU A 302 -87.26 -113.49 -98.83
N SER A 303 -86.29 -114.13 -98.19
CA SER A 303 -85.56 -115.27 -98.75
C SER A 303 -86.49 -116.46 -99.05
N LYS A 304 -87.43 -116.77 -98.15
CA LYS A 304 -88.46 -117.80 -98.37
C LYS A 304 -89.41 -117.44 -99.52
N TRP A 305 -89.83 -116.18 -99.60
CA TRP A 305 -90.72 -115.70 -100.65
C TRP A 305 -90.05 -115.78 -102.02
N ARG A 306 -88.78 -115.35 -102.10
CA ARG A 306 -87.95 -115.38 -103.32
C ARG A 306 -87.73 -116.81 -103.84
N ASN A 307 -87.46 -117.76 -102.94
CA ASN A 307 -87.31 -119.18 -103.31
C ASN A 307 -88.59 -119.81 -103.87
N ARG A 308 -89.78 -119.39 -103.41
CA ARG A 308 -91.06 -119.91 -103.90
C ARG A 308 -91.51 -119.32 -105.24
N THR A 309 -91.07 -118.11 -105.57
CA THR A 309 -91.52 -117.36 -106.77
C THR A 309 -90.57 -117.49 -107.95
N PHE A 310 -89.29 -117.80 -107.74
CA PHE A 310 -88.28 -117.83 -108.81
C PHE A 310 -87.60 -119.19 -109.05
N ASN A 311 -87.94 -120.25 -108.30
CA ASN A 311 -87.42 -121.61 -108.51
C ASN A 311 -88.56 -122.64 -108.74
N GLY A 312 -89.60 -122.25 -109.49
CA GLY A 312 -90.64 -123.14 -110.01
C GLY A 312 -90.44 -123.39 -111.50
#